data_AF-A0AAP0DAU0-F1
#
_entry.id   AF-A0AAP0DAU0-F1
#
_cell.length_a   1.000
_cell.length_b   1.000
_cell.length_c   1.000
_cell.angle_alpha   90.00
_cell.angle_beta   90.00
_cell.angle_gamma   90.00
#
_symmetry.space_group_name_H-M   'P 1'
#
loop_
_entity.id
_entity.type
_entity.pdbx_description
1 polymer ?
#
loop_
_entity_poly.entity_id
_entity_poly.type
_entity_poly.pdbx_seq_one_letter_code
_entity_poly.pdbx_strand_id
1 'polypeptide(L)'
;MSSSSSSSGSEEEDEGMDSYRKGGYHAVRVGDTFSGGRYIAQRKLGWGQFSTVWLAYDSLTSKYVALKIQKSAPEFAESAIHEIEVVSVLTKNDPDNKKCVIRLLNHFKHTGPNGQHFCMVFEFLGDSILQLIKYNRYKGLPLNRVRAICRCILTALDYLHTQLGIIHTDLKPENILLVSTINPSNDPNRSKKGPILSKPDGSMNNGGGFVVNAIEKRLKQRARQAVARISARRASLGGFRPVTKGDRCFDGIDFRCKVVDFGNACWANRPNAEEIQTRQYRAPEVILQSGYTYSADMWSFACTAFELATGEMMFAPKPGQSYSEDEDHLALMMEILGKIPRKIAIGGLRSKDYFDRYGDLKRIRRLKHVPLARLLIDKFKFSVNDARDFADFLIPILDFAPEKRPTAEQCLQHPWLNKLSESSVQKLDSEMSKLQIK
;
A
#
# COMPACT_ATOMS: atom_id res chain seq x y z
N MET A 1 23.11 -15.34 20.25
CA MET A 1 21.70 -14.96 20.07
C MET A 1 21.71 -13.56 19.48
N SER A 2 21.58 -13.49 18.16
CA SER A 2 21.83 -12.31 17.33
C SER A 2 20.59 -11.43 17.23
N SER A 3 20.73 -10.18 17.64
CA SER A 3 19.76 -9.09 17.54
C SER A 3 19.58 -8.63 16.08
N SER A 4 18.36 -8.69 15.59
CA SER A 4 17.94 -8.15 14.28
C SER A 4 17.59 -6.66 14.40
N SER A 5 18.44 -5.79 13.86
CA SER A 5 18.17 -4.37 13.70
C SER A 5 17.49 -4.09 12.36
N SER A 6 16.24 -3.65 12.40
CA SER A 6 15.49 -3.12 11.26
C SER A 6 16.00 -1.73 10.89
N SER A 7 16.73 -1.64 9.77
CA SER A 7 17.21 -0.37 9.22
C SER A 7 16.15 0.26 8.32
N SER A 8 15.88 1.54 8.57
CA SER A 8 14.99 2.43 7.82
C SER A 8 15.43 2.63 6.36
N GLY A 9 14.55 2.32 5.42
CA GLY A 9 14.83 2.36 3.98
C GLY A 9 14.91 3.75 3.35
N SER A 10 15.86 3.91 2.42
CA SER A 10 15.84 4.90 1.35
C SER A 10 16.26 4.22 0.04
N GLU A 11 15.51 4.46 -1.02
CA GLU A 11 15.33 3.66 -2.24
C GLU A 11 16.58 3.27 -3.07
N GLU A 12 16.43 2.12 -3.75
CA GLU A 12 17.32 1.39 -4.66
C GLU A 12 18.53 0.68 -4.04
N GLU A 13 18.28 -0.11 -2.99
CA GLU A 13 19.08 -1.32 -2.82
C GLU A 13 18.72 -2.25 -4.00
N ASP A 14 19.67 -2.58 -4.85
CA ASP A 14 19.54 -3.78 -5.69
C ASP A 14 19.39 -4.99 -4.75
N GLU A 15 18.85 -6.11 -5.22
CA GLU A 15 18.62 -7.33 -4.40
C GLU A 15 19.90 -7.87 -3.72
N GLY A 16 21.05 -7.31 -4.06
CA GLY A 16 22.38 -7.77 -3.73
C GLY A 16 22.71 -8.95 -4.61
N MET A 17 23.85 -8.90 -5.30
CA MET A 17 24.30 -10.02 -6.13
C MET A 17 24.41 -11.33 -5.32
N ASP A 18 24.70 -11.21 -4.02
CA ASP A 18 24.79 -12.33 -3.06
C ASP A 18 23.47 -13.08 -2.85
N SER A 19 22.32 -12.46 -3.17
CA SER A 19 21.01 -13.09 -3.05
C SER A 19 20.69 -14.03 -4.23
N TYR A 20 21.43 -13.96 -5.34
CA TYR A 20 21.30 -14.83 -6.51
C TYR A 20 22.18 -16.08 -6.38
N ARG A 21 21.91 -16.88 -5.35
CA ARG A 21 22.65 -18.11 -5.02
C ARG A 21 21.71 -19.30 -4.87
N LYS A 22 22.26 -20.50 -4.67
CA LYS A 22 21.46 -21.69 -4.32
C LYS A 22 20.57 -21.38 -3.11
N GLY A 23 19.26 -21.65 -3.24
CA GLY A 23 18.23 -21.30 -2.26
C GLY A 23 17.72 -19.85 -2.34
N GLY A 24 18.38 -18.99 -3.09
CA GLY A 24 18.05 -17.57 -3.26
C GLY A 24 17.17 -17.31 -4.48
N TYR A 25 17.30 -16.11 -5.07
CA TYR A 25 16.52 -15.69 -6.24
C TYR A 25 16.91 -16.45 -7.50
N HIS A 26 15.98 -16.54 -8.45
CA HIS A 26 16.26 -17.00 -9.80
C HIS A 26 16.75 -15.83 -10.68
N ALA A 27 17.88 -15.99 -11.37
CA ALA A 27 18.39 -14.97 -12.28
C ALA A 27 17.62 -14.98 -13.60
N VAL A 28 16.75 -14.00 -13.79
CA VAL A 28 15.92 -13.85 -15.01
C VAL A 28 16.47 -12.76 -15.90
N ARG A 29 16.46 -13.00 -17.22
CA ARG A 29 16.78 -12.06 -18.28
C ARG A 29 15.57 -11.81 -19.17
N VAL A 30 15.56 -10.65 -19.82
CA VAL A 30 14.57 -10.36 -20.86
C VAL A 30 14.71 -11.37 -21.98
N GLY A 31 13.59 -11.96 -22.40
CA GLY A 31 13.53 -13.03 -23.39
C GLY A 31 13.53 -14.45 -22.80
N ASP A 32 13.84 -14.63 -21.51
CA ASP A 32 13.79 -15.94 -20.88
C ASP A 32 12.37 -16.53 -20.93
N THR A 33 12.28 -17.83 -21.18
CA THR A 33 11.01 -18.53 -21.36
C THR A 33 10.70 -19.46 -20.20
N PHE A 34 9.45 -19.47 -19.76
CA PHE A 34 8.96 -20.31 -18.67
C PHE A 34 7.78 -21.17 -19.13
N SER A 35 7.57 -22.32 -18.46
CA SER A 35 6.48 -23.26 -18.74
C SER A 35 6.42 -23.68 -20.22
N GLY A 36 7.53 -24.27 -20.72
CA GLY A 36 7.60 -24.79 -22.08
C GLY A 36 7.49 -23.73 -23.19
N GLY A 37 7.94 -22.49 -22.95
CA GLY A 37 7.86 -21.41 -23.94
C GLY A 37 6.62 -20.54 -23.86
N ARG A 38 5.69 -20.83 -22.94
CA ARG A 38 4.43 -20.07 -22.83
C ARG A 38 4.63 -18.65 -22.33
N TYR A 39 5.41 -18.46 -21.27
CA TYR A 39 5.60 -17.14 -20.66
C TYR A 39 6.99 -16.61 -20.97
N ILE A 40 7.04 -15.47 -21.66
CA ILE A 40 8.30 -14.85 -22.12
C ILE A 40 8.56 -13.59 -21.29
N ALA A 41 9.62 -13.57 -20.48
CA ALA A 41 9.96 -12.45 -19.62
C ALA A 41 10.29 -11.18 -20.43
N GLN A 42 9.72 -10.04 -20.02
CA GLN A 42 9.84 -8.77 -20.73
C GLN A 42 10.60 -7.72 -19.92
N ARG A 43 10.20 -7.52 -18.66
CA ARG A 43 10.76 -6.51 -17.77
C ARG A 43 10.47 -6.88 -16.33
N LYS A 44 11.41 -6.62 -15.43
CA LYS A 44 11.18 -6.71 -13.99
C LYS A 44 10.22 -5.61 -13.52
N LEU A 45 9.17 -6.00 -12.81
CA LEU A 45 8.17 -5.09 -12.24
C LEU A 45 8.53 -4.69 -10.80
N GLY A 46 9.15 -5.60 -10.07
CA GLY A 46 9.53 -5.36 -8.68
C GLY A 46 10.17 -6.59 -8.06
N TRP A 47 10.52 -6.46 -6.79
CA TRP A 47 11.08 -7.52 -5.98
C TRP A 47 10.77 -7.26 -4.51
N GLY A 48 10.83 -8.31 -3.70
CA GLY A 48 10.70 -8.24 -2.26
C GLY A 48 11.50 -9.34 -1.61
N GLN A 49 11.48 -9.43 -0.28
CA GLN A 49 12.33 -10.33 0.50
C GLN A 49 12.29 -11.80 0.03
N PHE A 50 11.20 -12.25 -0.59
CA PHE A 50 10.96 -13.66 -0.90
C PHE A 50 10.82 -13.98 -2.40
N SER A 51 10.65 -12.97 -3.26
CA SER A 51 10.37 -13.20 -4.68
C SER A 51 10.78 -12.03 -5.57
N THR A 52 10.87 -12.30 -6.87
CA THR A 52 10.91 -11.27 -7.91
C THR A 52 9.63 -11.33 -8.74
N VAL A 53 9.18 -10.19 -9.27
CA VAL A 53 7.98 -10.11 -10.11
C VAL A 53 8.35 -9.52 -11.46
N TRP A 54 7.92 -10.17 -12.53
CA TRP A 54 8.25 -9.84 -13.90
C TRP A 54 7.00 -9.67 -14.74
N LEU A 55 7.01 -8.67 -15.61
CA LEU A 55 6.09 -8.61 -16.75
C LEU A 55 6.51 -9.71 -17.71
N ALA A 56 5.57 -10.58 -18.06
CA ALA A 56 5.77 -11.61 -19.07
C ALA A 56 4.67 -11.55 -20.13
N TYR A 57 5.00 -11.98 -21.34
CA TYR A 57 4.03 -12.16 -22.42
C TYR A 57 3.58 -13.63 -22.44
N ASP A 58 2.28 -13.88 -22.29
CA ASP A 58 1.67 -15.20 -22.46
C ASP A 58 1.39 -15.46 -23.93
N SER A 59 2.21 -16.30 -24.57
CA SER A 59 2.12 -16.60 -26.01
C SER A 59 0.84 -17.34 -26.39
N LEU A 60 0.18 -18.00 -25.44
CA LEU A 60 -1.07 -18.73 -25.70
C LEU A 60 -2.28 -17.78 -25.73
N THR A 61 -2.34 -16.83 -24.79
CA THR A 61 -3.48 -15.89 -24.68
C THR A 61 -3.23 -14.56 -25.37
N SER A 62 -2.02 -14.31 -25.86
CA SER A 62 -1.58 -13.04 -26.45
C SER A 62 -1.81 -11.84 -25.53
N LYS A 63 -1.55 -12.03 -24.23
CA LYS A 63 -1.74 -11.01 -23.18
C LYS A 63 -0.50 -10.91 -22.29
N TYR A 64 -0.32 -9.72 -21.73
CA TYR A 64 0.68 -9.52 -20.68
C TYR A 64 0.16 -10.02 -19.33
N VAL A 65 1.05 -10.64 -18.57
CA VAL A 65 0.81 -11.23 -17.24
C VAL A 65 1.93 -10.81 -16.27
N ALA A 66 1.64 -10.91 -14.97
CA ALA A 66 2.66 -10.75 -13.94
C ALA A 66 3.15 -12.15 -13.49
N LEU A 67 4.43 -12.43 -13.69
CA LEU A 67 5.10 -13.67 -13.28
C LEU A 67 5.87 -13.42 -11.98
N LYS A 68 5.35 -13.93 -10.86
CA LYS A 68 6.02 -13.92 -9.55
C LYS A 68 6.82 -15.20 -9.39
N ILE A 69 8.12 -15.08 -9.07
CA ILE A 69 9.06 -16.18 -8.95
C ILE A 69 9.64 -16.18 -7.53
N GLN A 70 9.32 -17.23 -6.77
CA GLN A 70 9.79 -17.38 -5.39
C GLN A 70 11.28 -17.78 -5.33
N LYS A 71 11.97 -17.40 -4.25
CA LYS A 71 13.26 -18.00 -3.88
C LYS A 71 13.15 -19.53 -3.76
N SER A 72 14.25 -20.23 -4.00
CA SER A 72 14.28 -21.69 -4.10
C SER A 72 14.56 -22.44 -2.79
N ALA A 73 14.90 -21.75 -1.69
CA ALA A 73 15.15 -22.44 -0.43
C ALA A 73 13.87 -23.15 0.07
N PRO A 74 13.98 -24.34 0.67
CA PRO A 74 12.82 -25.11 1.14
C PRO A 74 11.92 -24.34 2.10
N GLU A 75 12.49 -23.46 2.94
CA GLU A 75 11.76 -22.59 3.86
C GLU A 75 10.76 -21.65 3.16
N PHE A 76 10.96 -21.32 1.89
CA PHE A 76 10.04 -20.49 1.11
C PHE A 76 8.98 -21.30 0.35
N ALA A 77 9.13 -22.63 0.27
CA ALA A 77 8.21 -23.49 -0.46
C ALA A 77 6.83 -23.55 0.21
N GLU A 78 6.79 -23.70 1.54
CA GLU A 78 5.54 -23.73 2.30
C GLU A 78 4.77 -22.41 2.16
N SER A 79 5.46 -21.27 2.29
CA SER A 79 4.86 -19.94 2.08
C SER A 79 4.32 -19.77 0.65
N ALA A 80 5.04 -20.24 -0.36
CA ALA A 80 4.56 -20.17 -1.75
C ALA A 80 3.33 -21.06 -2.00
N ILE A 81 3.32 -22.28 -1.45
CA ILE A 81 2.18 -23.19 -1.57
C ILE A 81 0.95 -22.61 -0.87
N HIS A 82 1.14 -22.06 0.33
CA HIS A 82 0.10 -21.36 1.08
C HIS A 82 -0.49 -20.19 0.29
N GLU A 83 0.35 -19.33 -0.30
CA GLU A 83 -0.12 -18.23 -1.15
C GLU A 83 -0.90 -18.74 -2.38
N ILE A 84 -0.42 -19.81 -3.04
CA ILE A 84 -1.11 -20.45 -4.16
C ILE A 84 -2.49 -20.95 -3.74
N GLU A 85 -2.58 -21.62 -2.58
CA GLU A 85 -3.85 -22.15 -2.06
C GLU A 85 -4.86 -21.02 -1.82
N VAL A 86 -4.43 -19.97 -1.10
CA VAL A 86 -5.26 -18.80 -0.82
C VAL A 86 -5.76 -18.18 -2.12
N VAL A 87 -4.87 -17.79 -3.04
CA VAL A 87 -5.29 -17.08 -4.25
C VAL A 87 -6.08 -17.96 -5.22
N SER A 88 -5.85 -19.28 -5.20
CA SER A 88 -6.67 -20.24 -5.96
C SER A 88 -8.13 -20.22 -5.47
N VAL A 89 -8.34 -20.18 -4.15
CA VAL A 89 -9.69 -20.07 -3.55
C VAL A 89 -10.33 -18.73 -3.93
N LEU A 90 -9.58 -17.63 -3.87
CA LEU A 90 -10.07 -16.30 -4.28
C LEU A 90 -10.58 -16.32 -5.73
N THR A 91 -9.76 -16.85 -6.63
CA THR A 91 -10.04 -16.84 -8.07
C THR A 91 -11.20 -17.79 -8.43
N LYS A 92 -11.28 -18.95 -7.79
CA LYS A 92 -12.33 -19.95 -8.03
C LYS A 92 -13.71 -19.43 -7.61
N ASN A 93 -13.79 -18.66 -6.53
CA ASN A 93 -15.06 -18.16 -5.98
C ASN A 93 -15.43 -16.75 -6.50
N ASP A 94 -14.61 -16.14 -7.37
CA ASP A 94 -14.91 -14.90 -8.11
C ASP A 94 -14.67 -15.07 -9.63
N PRO A 95 -15.45 -15.92 -10.32
CA PRO A 95 -15.26 -16.15 -11.76
C PRO A 95 -15.46 -14.89 -12.60
N ASP A 96 -16.34 -14.00 -12.15
CA ASP A 96 -16.72 -12.74 -12.81
C ASP A 96 -15.71 -11.61 -12.61
N ASN A 97 -14.71 -11.79 -11.75
CA ASN A 97 -13.68 -10.78 -11.45
C ASN A 97 -14.23 -9.47 -10.85
N LYS A 98 -15.24 -9.57 -9.97
CA LYS A 98 -15.96 -8.42 -9.40
C LYS A 98 -15.56 -8.09 -7.97
N LYS A 99 -14.79 -8.95 -7.29
CA LYS A 99 -14.49 -8.83 -5.86
C LYS A 99 -13.24 -8.01 -5.53
N CYS A 100 -12.68 -7.30 -6.50
CA CYS A 100 -11.52 -6.42 -6.31
C CYS A 100 -10.29 -7.12 -5.68
N VAL A 101 -10.08 -8.41 -5.95
CA VAL A 101 -8.89 -9.18 -5.55
C VAL A 101 -8.13 -9.65 -6.78
N ILE A 102 -6.81 -9.85 -6.64
CA ILE A 102 -5.95 -10.39 -7.71
C ILE A 102 -6.39 -11.79 -8.15
N ARG A 103 -6.30 -12.07 -9.45
CA ARG A 103 -6.52 -13.41 -10.01
C ARG A 103 -5.23 -14.15 -10.30
N LEU A 104 -5.16 -15.40 -9.80
CA LEU A 104 -4.17 -16.38 -10.21
C LEU A 104 -4.63 -17.03 -11.52
N LEU A 105 -3.84 -16.88 -12.58
CA LEU A 105 -4.10 -17.44 -13.90
C LEU A 105 -3.47 -18.82 -14.07
N ASN A 106 -2.29 -19.03 -13.48
CA ASN A 106 -1.57 -20.28 -13.52
C ASN A 106 -0.53 -20.34 -12.40
N HIS A 107 -0.06 -21.54 -12.04
CA HIS A 107 1.12 -21.72 -11.21
C HIS A 107 1.90 -22.96 -11.68
N PHE A 108 3.22 -22.95 -11.53
CA PHE A 108 4.07 -24.07 -11.92
C PHE A 108 5.41 -24.03 -11.17
N LYS A 109 6.20 -25.08 -11.30
CA LYS A 109 7.57 -25.16 -10.78
C LYS A 109 8.56 -24.92 -11.92
N HIS A 110 9.58 -24.12 -11.67
CA HIS A 110 10.68 -23.87 -12.60
C HIS A 110 12.00 -24.30 -11.99
N THR A 111 12.73 -25.20 -12.65
CA THR A 111 14.05 -25.63 -12.20
C THR A 111 15.09 -24.74 -12.87
N GLY A 112 15.80 -23.96 -12.05
CA GLY A 112 16.91 -23.12 -12.48
C GLY A 112 18.22 -23.49 -11.78
N PRO A 113 19.32 -22.74 -12.05
CA PRO A 113 20.63 -23.02 -11.46
C PRO A 113 20.65 -22.92 -9.93
N ASN A 114 19.75 -22.12 -9.35
CA ASN A 114 19.66 -21.87 -7.92
C ASN A 114 18.70 -22.83 -7.19
N GLY A 115 18.05 -23.74 -7.90
CA GLY A 115 17.12 -24.73 -7.34
C GLY A 115 15.76 -24.73 -8.05
N GLN A 116 14.77 -25.33 -7.39
CA GLN A 116 13.39 -25.34 -7.87
C GLN A 116 12.65 -24.13 -7.30
N HIS A 117 12.06 -23.33 -8.18
CA HIS A 117 11.35 -22.10 -7.87
C HIS A 117 9.85 -22.28 -8.12
N PHE A 118 9.02 -21.86 -7.17
CA PHE A 118 7.58 -21.77 -7.38
C PHE A 118 7.26 -20.49 -8.16
N CYS A 119 6.53 -20.65 -9.26
CA CYS A 119 6.14 -19.56 -10.14
C CYS A 119 4.63 -19.41 -10.13
N MET A 120 4.15 -18.18 -9.96
CA MET A 120 2.74 -17.81 -9.98
C MET A 120 2.53 -16.79 -11.09
N VAL A 121 1.51 -17.01 -11.92
CA VAL A 121 1.13 -16.13 -13.02
C VAL A 121 -0.17 -15.45 -12.64
N PHE A 122 -0.13 -14.14 -12.47
CA PHE A 122 -1.29 -13.32 -12.16
C PHE A 122 -1.70 -12.48 -13.38
N GLU A 123 -2.93 -11.97 -13.35
CA GLU A 123 -3.31 -10.88 -14.25
C GLU A 123 -2.35 -9.69 -14.07
N PHE A 124 -2.01 -9.02 -15.16
CA PHE A 124 -1.19 -7.82 -15.07
C PHE A 124 -2.03 -6.65 -14.57
N LEU A 125 -1.59 -6.01 -13.48
CA LEU A 125 -2.16 -4.79 -12.93
C LEU A 125 -1.19 -3.61 -13.10
N GLY A 126 -1.71 -2.41 -12.83
CA GLY A 126 -0.97 -1.15 -12.91
C GLY A 126 -0.15 -0.82 -11.67
N ASP A 127 0.05 0.48 -11.48
CA ASP A 127 0.85 1.01 -10.37
C ASP A 127 0.18 0.78 -9.01
N SER A 128 0.99 0.64 -7.96
CA SER A 128 0.47 0.58 -6.60
C SER A 128 -0.09 1.91 -6.14
N ILE A 129 -0.97 1.87 -5.15
CA ILE A 129 -1.48 3.08 -4.49
C ILE A 129 -0.32 3.88 -3.87
N LEU A 130 0.74 3.24 -3.37
CA LEU A 130 1.95 3.95 -2.95
C LEU A 130 2.57 4.76 -4.09
N GLN A 131 2.67 4.19 -5.31
CA GLN A 131 3.16 4.91 -6.48
C GLN A 131 2.24 6.07 -6.87
N LEU A 132 0.92 5.93 -6.71
CA LEU A 132 -0.04 7.01 -6.92
C LEU A 132 0.16 8.16 -5.90
N ILE A 133 0.37 7.84 -4.61
CA ILE A 133 0.68 8.82 -3.57
C ILE A 133 1.99 9.56 -3.89
N LYS A 134 3.03 8.82 -4.30
CA LYS A 134 4.33 9.37 -4.76
C LYS A 134 4.17 10.26 -5.99
N TYR A 135 3.37 9.84 -6.97
CA TYR A 135 3.08 10.60 -8.17
C TYR A 135 2.46 11.96 -7.85
N ASN A 136 1.56 11.99 -6.87
CA ASN A 136 0.96 13.19 -6.31
C ASN A 136 1.82 13.91 -5.25
N ARG A 137 3.09 13.50 -5.10
CA ARG A 137 4.07 14.13 -4.20
C ARG A 137 3.59 14.20 -2.75
N TYR A 138 2.90 13.17 -2.28
CA TYR A 138 2.45 13.07 -0.88
C TYR A 138 1.53 14.22 -0.44
N LYS A 139 0.77 14.82 -1.37
CA LYS A 139 -0.20 15.89 -1.07
C LYS A 139 -1.61 15.38 -0.69
N GLY A 140 -1.83 14.06 -0.73
CA GLY A 140 -3.17 13.48 -0.58
C GLY A 140 -4.05 13.61 -1.83
N LEU A 141 -4.95 12.66 -2.04
CA LEU A 141 -5.85 12.62 -3.20
C LEU A 141 -7.17 13.35 -2.91
N PRO A 142 -7.85 13.89 -3.93
CA PRO A 142 -9.21 14.39 -3.80
C PRO A 142 -10.15 13.33 -3.21
N LEU A 143 -11.01 13.70 -2.26
CA LEU A 143 -11.83 12.76 -1.49
C LEU A 143 -12.78 11.91 -2.34
N ASN A 144 -13.24 12.41 -3.49
CA ASN A 144 -14.03 11.61 -4.43
C ASN A 144 -13.23 10.41 -5.00
N ARG A 145 -11.91 10.58 -5.20
CA ARG A 145 -11.00 9.50 -5.64
C ARG A 145 -10.68 8.56 -4.48
N VAL A 146 -10.45 9.10 -3.28
CA VAL A 146 -10.28 8.29 -2.06
C VAL A 146 -11.49 7.37 -1.86
N ARG A 147 -12.71 7.90 -2.00
CA ARG A 147 -13.97 7.12 -1.89
C ARG A 147 -14.07 6.00 -2.92
N ALA A 148 -13.61 6.23 -4.16
CA ALA A 148 -13.62 5.19 -5.20
C ALA A 148 -12.65 4.03 -4.85
N ILE A 149 -11.43 4.35 -4.42
CA ILE A 149 -10.45 3.36 -3.97
C ILE A 149 -10.97 2.62 -2.72
N CYS A 150 -11.51 3.34 -1.74
CA CYS A 150 -12.05 2.75 -0.52
C CYS A 150 -13.18 1.75 -0.80
N ARG A 151 -14.06 2.04 -1.78
CA ARG A 151 -15.08 1.08 -2.21
C ARG A 151 -14.46 -0.23 -2.70
N CYS A 152 -13.45 -0.17 -3.58
CA CYS A 152 -12.79 -1.36 -4.08
C CYS A 152 -12.13 -2.17 -2.95
N ILE A 153 -11.45 -1.50 -2.01
CA ILE A 153 -10.82 -2.19 -0.87
C ILE A 153 -11.88 -2.85 0.01
N LEU A 154 -12.96 -2.16 0.34
CA LEU A 154 -14.03 -2.71 1.17
C LEU A 154 -14.79 -3.85 0.47
N THR A 155 -14.99 -3.78 -0.85
CA THR A 155 -15.54 -4.91 -1.62
C THR A 155 -14.65 -6.14 -1.53
N ALA A 156 -13.32 -5.96 -1.56
CA ALA A 156 -12.37 -7.06 -1.37
C ALA A 156 -12.41 -7.60 0.05
N LEU A 157 -12.38 -6.73 1.07
CA LEU A 157 -12.42 -7.16 2.47
C LEU A 157 -13.73 -7.86 2.83
N ASP A 158 -14.87 -7.36 2.37
CA ASP A 158 -16.16 -8.03 2.57
C ASP A 158 -16.12 -9.45 1.98
N TYR A 159 -15.67 -9.60 0.72
CA TYR A 159 -15.51 -10.91 0.11
C TYR A 159 -14.61 -11.86 0.91
N LEU A 160 -13.44 -11.37 1.36
CA LEU A 160 -12.51 -12.17 2.16
C LEU A 160 -13.11 -12.59 3.50
N HIS A 161 -13.73 -11.66 4.21
CA HIS A 161 -14.19 -11.84 5.59
C HIS A 161 -15.49 -12.63 5.64
N THR A 162 -16.49 -12.28 4.84
CA THR A 162 -17.85 -12.84 4.94
C THR A 162 -18.01 -14.11 4.11
N GLN A 163 -17.37 -14.20 2.95
CA GLN A 163 -17.57 -15.33 2.03
C GLN A 163 -16.50 -16.42 2.17
N LEU A 164 -15.26 -16.04 2.49
CA LEU A 164 -14.13 -16.98 2.48
C LEU A 164 -13.52 -17.26 3.86
N GLY A 165 -13.79 -16.42 4.86
CA GLY A 165 -13.18 -16.54 6.19
C GLY A 165 -11.67 -16.34 6.19
N ILE A 166 -11.17 -15.46 5.32
CA ILE A 166 -9.75 -15.13 5.15
C ILE A 166 -9.47 -13.74 5.74
N ILE A 167 -8.35 -13.60 6.45
CA ILE A 167 -7.81 -12.32 6.92
C ILE A 167 -6.59 -12.00 6.06
N HIS A 168 -6.49 -10.79 5.52
CA HIS A 168 -5.38 -10.36 4.65
C HIS A 168 -4.09 -10.16 5.44
N THR A 169 -4.19 -9.57 6.63
CA THR A 169 -3.12 -9.34 7.62
C THR A 169 -2.02 -8.36 7.25
N ASP A 170 -1.87 -7.96 5.98
CA ASP A 170 -0.87 -6.96 5.55
C ASP A 170 -1.43 -5.93 4.55
N LEU A 171 -2.60 -5.36 4.85
CA LEU A 171 -3.23 -4.37 3.98
C LEU A 171 -2.53 -3.00 4.10
N LYS A 172 -2.03 -2.48 2.98
CA LYS A 172 -1.29 -1.22 2.88
C LYS A 172 -1.25 -0.70 1.43
N PRO A 173 -0.90 0.58 1.16
CA PRO A 173 -0.80 1.15 -0.17
C PRO A 173 0.05 0.38 -1.19
N GLU A 174 1.06 -0.37 -0.75
CA GLU A 174 1.90 -1.22 -1.59
C GLU A 174 1.14 -2.43 -2.13
N ASN A 175 0.21 -2.97 -1.33
CA ASN A 175 -0.55 -4.20 -1.58
C ASN A 175 -1.92 -3.91 -2.20
N ILE A 176 -2.08 -2.71 -2.78
CA ILE A 176 -3.27 -2.31 -3.55
C ILE A 176 -2.78 -1.77 -4.88
N LEU A 177 -3.16 -2.43 -5.98
CA LEU A 177 -2.75 -2.06 -7.34
C LEU A 177 -3.94 -1.50 -8.13
N LEU A 178 -3.70 -0.43 -8.89
CA LEU A 178 -4.66 0.06 -9.88
C LEU A 178 -4.83 -0.99 -10.99
N VAL A 179 -6.00 -1.04 -11.62
CA VAL A 179 -6.23 -1.94 -12.78
C VAL A 179 -5.49 -1.47 -14.04
N SER A 180 -4.96 -0.25 -14.05
CA SER A 180 -4.27 0.35 -15.19
C SER A 180 -3.07 1.15 -14.71
N THR A 181 -2.02 1.20 -15.54
CA THR A 181 -0.82 1.99 -15.24
C THR A 181 -1.10 3.49 -15.36
N ILE A 182 -0.51 4.27 -14.47
CA ILE A 182 -0.55 5.72 -14.52
C ILE A 182 0.27 6.15 -15.72
N ASN A 183 -0.37 6.72 -16.73
CA ASN A 183 0.34 7.28 -17.88
C ASN A 183 0.70 8.75 -17.60
N PRO A 184 1.98 9.08 -17.35
CA PRO A 184 2.34 10.45 -17.01
C PRO A 184 2.33 11.41 -18.21
N SER A 185 2.24 10.88 -19.44
CA SER A 185 2.09 11.72 -20.64
C SER A 185 0.69 12.32 -20.75
N ASN A 186 -0.29 11.76 -20.05
CA ASN A 186 -1.63 12.33 -19.91
C ASN A 186 -1.66 13.48 -18.88
N ASP A 187 -0.55 13.76 -18.17
CA ASP A 187 -0.42 14.92 -17.28
C ASP A 187 -0.05 16.16 -18.12
N PRO A 188 -0.98 17.12 -18.34
CA PRO A 188 -0.70 18.33 -19.12
C PRO A 188 0.47 19.15 -18.53
N ASN A 189 0.74 19.00 -17.23
CA ASN A 189 1.85 19.64 -16.52
C ASN A 189 3.21 18.94 -16.69
N ARG A 190 3.26 17.79 -17.39
CA ARG A 190 4.49 17.04 -17.72
C ARG A 190 4.86 17.13 -19.20
N SER A 191 4.12 17.88 -20.02
CA SER A 191 4.27 17.98 -21.49
C SER A 191 5.62 18.51 -22.03
N LYS A 192 6.68 18.56 -21.22
CA LYS A 192 8.04 18.90 -21.70
C LYS A 192 9.14 17.88 -21.46
N LYS A 193 8.89 16.67 -20.91
CA LYS A 193 9.84 15.52 -20.99
C LYS A 193 9.09 14.18 -20.85
N GLY A 194 8.83 13.51 -21.97
CA GLY A 194 8.27 12.15 -21.98
C GLY A 194 9.34 11.07 -21.75
N PRO A 195 8.95 9.84 -21.43
CA PRO A 195 9.61 8.65 -21.94
C PRO A 195 8.89 8.23 -23.23
N ILE A 196 9.63 8.27 -24.33
CA ILE A 196 9.22 7.71 -25.62
C ILE A 196 9.03 6.20 -25.43
N LEU A 197 7.80 5.71 -25.64
CA LEU A 197 7.54 4.31 -25.95
C LEU A 197 8.13 4.04 -27.34
N SER A 198 9.35 3.54 -27.42
CA SER A 198 9.88 2.96 -28.65
C SER A 198 9.58 1.47 -28.68
N LYS A 199 8.93 1.03 -29.76
CA LYS A 199 8.76 -0.38 -30.13
C LYS A 199 10.14 -1.04 -30.29
N PRO A 200 10.27 -2.36 -30.05
CA PRO A 200 11.52 -3.07 -30.27
C PRO A 200 11.68 -3.38 -31.76
N ASP A 201 12.59 -2.67 -32.43
CA ASP A 201 13.23 -3.17 -33.64
C ASP A 201 14.69 -3.46 -33.32
N GLY A 202 15.12 -4.69 -33.63
CA GLY A 202 16.43 -5.20 -33.25
C GLY A 202 17.59 -4.68 -34.11
N SER A 203 18.80 -4.69 -33.52
CA SER A 203 20.06 -5.17 -34.12
C SER A 203 21.24 -4.83 -33.19
N MET A 204 22.23 -5.72 -33.16
CA MET A 204 23.44 -5.70 -32.33
C MET A 204 24.48 -4.64 -32.76
N ASN A 205 25.22 -4.04 -31.81
CA ASN A 205 26.67 -4.29 -31.60
C ASN A 205 27.36 -3.33 -30.59
N ASN A 206 28.14 -3.94 -29.70
CA ASN A 206 29.39 -3.55 -29.03
C ASN A 206 29.73 -2.09 -28.62
N GLY A 207 30.10 -1.96 -27.34
CA GLY A 207 31.44 -1.47 -26.95
C GLY A 207 31.55 -0.12 -26.21
N GLY A 208 31.98 -0.18 -24.94
CA GLY A 208 32.56 0.95 -24.19
C GLY A 208 31.52 1.87 -23.53
N GLY A 209 31.65 2.36 -22.32
CA GLY A 209 32.77 2.41 -21.40
C GLY A 209 32.34 3.35 -20.27
N PHE A 210 32.44 2.87 -19.05
CA PHE A 210 32.39 3.58 -17.79
C PHE A 210 32.97 5.00 -17.88
N VAL A 211 32.20 6.08 -17.67
CA VAL A 211 32.67 7.39 -17.10
C VAL A 211 31.51 8.32 -16.68
N VAL A 212 30.25 8.15 -17.12
CA VAL A 212 29.21 9.18 -16.88
C VAL A 212 28.74 9.32 -15.41
N ASN A 213 29.01 8.33 -14.56
CA ASN A 213 28.47 8.26 -13.20
C ASN A 213 29.05 9.29 -12.19
N ALA A 214 30.28 9.78 -12.41
CA ALA A 214 30.93 10.71 -11.47
C ALA A 214 30.43 12.16 -11.62
N ILE A 215 30.14 12.58 -12.86
CA ILE A 215 29.62 13.91 -13.16
C ILE A 215 28.17 14.01 -12.70
N GLU A 216 27.37 12.97 -12.91
CA GLU A 216 25.98 12.91 -12.44
C GLU A 216 25.86 12.86 -10.91
N LYS A 217 26.76 12.13 -10.23
CA LYS A 217 26.88 12.11 -8.77
C LYS A 217 27.27 13.48 -8.20
N ARG A 218 28.20 14.20 -8.85
CA ARG A 218 28.55 15.58 -8.50
C ARG A 218 27.41 16.56 -8.79
N LEU A 219 26.63 16.39 -9.86
CA LEU A 219 25.44 17.20 -10.14
C LEU A 219 24.32 16.98 -9.11
N LYS A 220 24.05 15.72 -8.72
CA LYS A 220 23.04 15.36 -7.70
C LYS A 220 23.44 15.85 -6.30
N GLN A 221 24.72 15.77 -5.94
CA GLN A 221 25.23 16.30 -4.68
C GLN A 221 25.22 17.83 -4.64
N ARG A 222 25.58 18.49 -5.75
CA ARG A 222 25.42 19.95 -5.91
C ARG A 222 23.95 20.37 -5.87
N ALA A 223 23.02 19.59 -6.43
CA ALA A 223 21.59 19.86 -6.37
C ALA A 223 21.03 19.72 -4.94
N ARG A 224 21.45 18.69 -4.18
CA ARG A 224 21.06 18.51 -2.77
C ARG A 224 21.62 19.62 -1.87
N GLN A 225 22.89 20.00 -2.06
CA GLN A 225 23.50 21.11 -1.32
C GLN A 225 22.93 22.47 -1.74
N ALA A 226 22.54 22.66 -3.00
CA ALA A 226 21.83 23.85 -3.46
C ALA A 226 20.42 23.95 -2.86
N VAL A 227 19.66 22.85 -2.79
CA VAL A 227 18.34 22.81 -2.14
C VAL A 227 18.46 23.09 -0.63
N ALA A 228 19.45 22.51 0.06
CA ALA A 228 19.69 22.78 1.48
C ALA A 228 20.12 24.23 1.74
N ARG A 229 21.00 24.81 0.89
CA ARG A 229 21.40 26.22 0.98
C ARG A 229 20.26 27.18 0.61
N ILE A 230 19.40 26.83 -0.34
CA ILE A 230 18.21 27.64 -0.69
C ILE A 230 17.18 27.58 0.43
N SER A 231 16.97 26.44 1.08
CA SER A 231 16.08 26.33 2.25
C SER A 231 16.63 27.07 3.47
N ALA A 232 17.94 26.99 3.73
CA ALA A 232 18.58 27.72 4.84
C ALA A 232 18.65 29.23 4.58
N ARG A 233 18.87 29.67 3.34
CA ARG A 233 18.92 31.10 2.95
C ARG A 233 17.52 31.71 2.77
N ARG A 234 16.47 30.90 2.57
CA ARG A 234 15.05 31.33 2.56
C ARG A 234 14.46 31.55 3.95
N ALA A 235 15.03 30.94 4.99
CA ALA A 235 14.63 31.20 6.37
C ALA A 235 15.16 32.55 6.89
N SER A 236 16.22 33.09 6.28
CA SER A 236 16.88 34.33 6.72
C SER A 236 16.52 35.58 5.90
N LEU A 237 15.87 35.45 4.74
CA LEU A 237 15.44 36.57 3.91
C LEU A 237 13.93 36.47 3.66
N GLY A 238 13.17 37.21 4.47
CA GLY A 238 11.73 37.34 4.33
C GLY A 238 11.35 37.88 2.95
N GLY A 239 10.41 37.17 2.30
CA GLY A 239 9.70 37.66 1.12
C GLY A 239 10.18 37.11 -0.22
N PHE A 240 9.73 35.90 -0.60
CA PHE A 240 9.50 35.51 -2.00
C PHE A 240 8.53 34.31 -2.05
N ARG A 241 7.35 34.50 -2.66
CA ARG A 241 6.37 33.43 -2.89
C ARG A 241 6.98 32.38 -3.84
N PRO A 242 6.95 31.08 -3.50
CA PRO A 242 7.49 30.05 -4.39
C PRO A 242 6.60 29.91 -5.64
N VAL A 243 7.22 29.81 -6.81
CA VAL A 243 6.55 29.35 -8.05
C VAL A 243 5.99 27.96 -7.76
N THR A 244 4.67 27.86 -7.66
CA THR A 244 3.96 26.60 -7.42
C THR A 244 4.17 25.69 -8.64
N LYS A 245 4.88 24.57 -8.47
CA LYS A 245 4.74 23.46 -9.42
C LYS A 245 3.25 23.08 -9.38
N GLY A 246 2.52 23.32 -10.48
CA GLY A 246 1.09 23.11 -10.58
C GLY A 246 0.65 21.73 -10.06
N ASP A 247 -0.59 21.65 -9.60
CA ASP A 247 -1.19 20.41 -9.12
C ASP A 247 -1.21 19.35 -10.22
N ARG A 248 -1.13 18.07 -9.82
CA ARG A 248 -1.16 16.97 -10.78
C ARG A 248 -2.56 16.84 -11.34
N CYS A 249 -2.68 16.66 -12.66
CA CYS A 249 -3.95 16.25 -13.24
C CYS A 249 -4.14 14.74 -13.00
N PHE A 250 -5.35 14.37 -12.58
CA PHE A 250 -5.76 12.98 -12.40
C PHE A 250 -6.69 12.49 -13.52
N ASP A 251 -6.92 13.31 -14.55
CA ASP A 251 -7.77 12.96 -15.67
C ASP A 251 -7.15 11.81 -16.46
N GLY A 252 -7.98 10.83 -16.84
CA GLY A 252 -7.55 9.63 -17.54
C GLY A 252 -6.90 8.56 -16.65
N ILE A 253 -6.78 8.77 -15.34
CA ILE A 253 -6.41 7.69 -14.41
C ILE A 253 -7.67 6.89 -14.05
N ASP A 254 -7.62 5.58 -14.28
CA ASP A 254 -8.62 4.64 -13.77
C ASP A 254 -8.33 4.31 -12.31
N PHE A 255 -9.25 4.70 -11.43
CA PHE A 255 -9.13 4.52 -9.98
C PHE A 255 -9.69 3.17 -9.48
N ARG A 256 -10.16 2.30 -10.37
CA ARG A 256 -10.44 0.91 -10.00
C ARG A 256 -9.14 0.27 -9.55
N CYS A 257 -9.20 -0.46 -8.44
CA CYS A 257 -8.03 -1.12 -7.88
C CYS A 257 -8.38 -2.51 -7.34
N LYS A 258 -7.35 -3.27 -7.03
CA LYS A 258 -7.46 -4.60 -6.45
C LYS A 258 -6.48 -4.78 -5.30
N VAL A 259 -6.90 -5.53 -4.30
CA VAL A 259 -6.03 -6.02 -3.22
C VAL A 259 -5.18 -7.18 -3.77
N VAL A 260 -3.89 -7.14 -3.46
CA VAL A 260 -2.88 -8.09 -3.92
C VAL A 260 -2.00 -8.55 -2.76
N ASP A 261 -1.12 -9.51 -3.03
CA ASP A 261 -0.12 -10.05 -2.09
C ASP A 261 -0.73 -10.74 -0.87
N PHE A 262 -1.16 -11.98 -1.07
CA PHE A 262 -1.79 -12.81 -0.04
C PHE A 262 -0.78 -13.74 0.66
N GLY A 263 0.53 -13.47 0.54
CA GLY A 263 1.58 -14.31 1.14
C GLY A 263 1.52 -14.37 2.67
N ASN A 264 0.98 -13.33 3.31
CA ASN A 264 0.78 -13.25 4.77
C ASN A 264 -0.68 -13.54 5.21
N ALA A 265 -1.59 -13.75 4.26
CA ALA A 265 -2.99 -13.98 4.58
C ALA A 265 -3.17 -15.28 5.39
N CYS A 266 -4.22 -15.37 6.19
CA CYS A 266 -4.52 -16.59 6.95
C CYS A 266 -6.03 -16.85 7.00
N TRP A 267 -6.42 -18.09 7.27
CA TRP A 267 -7.82 -18.40 7.57
C TRP A 267 -8.13 -18.03 9.02
N ALA A 268 -9.28 -17.43 9.26
CA ALA A 268 -9.64 -16.95 10.60
C ALA A 268 -9.68 -18.06 11.67
N ASN A 269 -9.94 -19.30 11.27
CA ASN A 269 -9.92 -20.47 12.16
C ASN A 269 -8.52 -21.09 12.35
N ARG A 270 -7.51 -20.63 11.60
CA ARG A 270 -6.12 -21.12 11.61
C ARG A 270 -5.15 -19.95 11.42
N PRO A 271 -4.98 -19.08 12.43
CA PRO A 271 -4.02 -17.99 12.38
C PRO A 271 -2.58 -18.54 12.28
N ASN A 272 -1.79 -17.98 11.36
CA ASN A 272 -0.45 -18.49 11.02
C ASN A 272 0.70 -17.78 11.76
N ALA A 273 0.44 -16.63 12.37
CA ALA A 273 1.42 -15.83 13.10
C ALA A 273 0.72 -14.97 14.16
N GLU A 274 1.41 -14.70 15.27
CA GLU A 274 0.96 -13.75 16.29
C GLU A 274 1.29 -12.30 15.92
N GLU A 275 2.42 -12.08 15.24
CA GLU A 275 2.81 -10.78 14.71
C GLU A 275 2.45 -10.68 13.23
N ILE A 276 1.47 -9.83 12.94
CA ILE A 276 1.02 -9.49 11.60
C ILE A 276 1.11 -7.98 11.36
N GLN A 277 0.72 -7.55 10.16
CA GLN A 277 0.64 -6.16 9.71
C GLN A 277 1.99 -5.43 9.67
N THR A 278 2.18 -4.67 8.59
CA THR A 278 3.22 -3.65 8.52
C THR A 278 3.01 -2.60 9.61
N ARG A 279 4.11 -2.16 10.24
CA ARG A 279 4.18 -1.34 11.47
C ARG A 279 3.12 -0.23 11.55
N GLN A 280 3.00 0.61 10.51
CA GLN A 280 2.18 1.82 10.47
C GLN A 280 0.66 1.54 10.33
N TYR A 281 0.32 0.32 9.92
CA TYR A 281 -1.06 -0.14 9.71
C TYR A 281 -1.47 -1.17 10.76
N ARG A 282 -0.60 -1.41 11.77
CA ARG A 282 -0.79 -2.44 12.79
C ARG A 282 -1.82 -2.01 13.83
N ALA A 283 -2.77 -2.89 14.09
CA ALA A 283 -3.86 -2.68 15.02
C ALA A 283 -3.40 -2.81 16.49
N PRO A 284 -4.07 -2.14 17.45
CA PRO A 284 -3.68 -2.16 18.86
C PRO A 284 -3.73 -3.58 19.46
N GLU A 285 -4.69 -4.42 19.06
CA GLU A 285 -4.80 -5.79 19.55
C GLU A 285 -3.61 -6.68 19.13
N VAL A 286 -2.96 -6.36 18.01
CA VAL A 286 -1.76 -7.05 17.53
C VAL A 286 -0.54 -6.59 18.33
N ILE A 287 -0.44 -5.30 18.65
CA ILE A 287 0.63 -4.75 19.51
C ILE A 287 0.52 -5.32 20.93
N LEU A 288 -0.69 -5.37 21.46
CA LEU A 288 -0.97 -5.86 22.81
C LEU A 288 -0.95 -7.39 22.90
N GLN A 289 -0.94 -8.09 21.77
CA GLN A 289 -1.10 -9.55 21.66
C GLN A 289 -2.33 -10.05 22.44
N SER A 290 -3.50 -9.49 22.13
CA SER A 290 -4.80 -9.91 22.69
C SER A 290 -5.61 -10.82 21.74
N GLY A 291 -4.99 -11.31 20.68
CA GLY A 291 -5.65 -12.00 19.56
C GLY A 291 -6.21 -11.01 18.53
N TYR A 292 -6.33 -11.46 17.28
CA TYR A 292 -6.85 -10.67 16.17
C TYR A 292 -7.90 -11.44 15.37
N THR A 293 -8.71 -10.71 14.62
CA THR A 293 -9.74 -11.24 13.70
C THR A 293 -9.76 -10.40 12.42
N TYR A 294 -10.81 -10.52 11.62
CA TYR A 294 -11.13 -9.64 10.47
C TYR A 294 -11.00 -8.13 10.79
N SER A 295 -11.26 -7.74 12.04
CA SER A 295 -11.14 -6.37 12.56
C SER A 295 -9.74 -5.76 12.38
N ALA A 296 -8.68 -6.57 12.29
CA ALA A 296 -7.32 -6.10 12.07
C ALA A 296 -7.17 -5.48 10.67
N ASP A 297 -7.73 -6.12 9.64
CA ASP A 297 -7.74 -5.57 8.28
C ASP A 297 -8.53 -4.27 8.22
N MET A 298 -9.63 -4.17 8.96
CA MET A 298 -10.43 -2.94 9.04
C MET A 298 -9.63 -1.77 9.62
N TRP A 299 -8.79 -2.02 10.63
CA TRP A 299 -7.87 -1.00 11.15
C TRP A 299 -6.84 -0.56 10.09
N SER A 300 -6.20 -1.51 9.41
CA SER A 300 -5.26 -1.22 8.33
C SER A 300 -5.91 -0.46 7.17
N PHE A 301 -7.18 -0.76 6.86
CA PHE A 301 -7.98 -0.04 5.88
C PHE A 301 -8.16 1.42 6.28
N ALA A 302 -8.52 1.71 7.53
CA ALA A 302 -8.68 3.08 8.00
C ALA A 302 -7.37 3.88 7.92
N CYS A 303 -6.24 3.29 8.32
CA CYS A 303 -4.92 3.89 8.15
C CYS A 303 -4.60 4.17 6.67
N THR A 304 -4.91 3.23 5.77
CA THR A 304 -4.70 3.37 4.33
C THR A 304 -5.58 4.48 3.74
N ALA A 305 -6.85 4.58 4.15
CA ALA A 305 -7.77 5.63 3.72
C ALA A 305 -7.29 7.02 4.16
N PHE A 306 -6.79 7.15 5.39
CA PHE A 306 -6.19 8.38 5.89
C PHE A 306 -4.97 8.79 5.04
N GLU A 307 -4.08 7.85 4.73
CA GLU A 307 -2.89 8.13 3.93
C GLU A 307 -3.23 8.50 2.49
N LEU A 308 -4.22 7.84 1.90
CA LEU A 308 -4.76 8.22 0.60
C LEU A 308 -5.23 9.68 0.56
N ALA A 309 -5.94 10.10 1.61
CA ALA A 309 -6.53 11.44 1.69
C ALA A 309 -5.52 12.54 2.03
N THR A 310 -4.46 12.22 2.78
CA THR A 310 -3.52 13.21 3.33
C THR A 310 -2.14 13.15 2.70
N GLY A 311 -1.76 12.02 2.13
CA GLY A 311 -0.41 11.71 1.67
C GLY A 311 0.57 11.34 2.79
N GLU A 312 0.11 11.29 4.04
CA GLU A 312 0.93 10.95 5.21
C GLU A 312 0.39 9.72 5.95
N MET A 313 1.30 8.91 6.49
CA MET A 313 0.94 7.79 7.36
C MET A 313 0.22 8.30 8.61
N MET A 314 -0.88 7.64 9.00
CA MET A 314 -1.66 8.04 10.18
C MET A 314 -0.86 7.90 11.47
N PHE A 315 -0.15 6.78 11.60
CA PHE A 315 0.71 6.49 12.74
C PHE A 315 2.10 6.13 12.24
N ALA A 316 3.09 6.94 12.61
CA ALA A 316 4.50 6.75 12.24
C ALA A 316 5.35 6.70 13.52
N PRO A 317 5.27 5.60 14.28
CA PRO A 317 5.94 5.50 15.57
C PRO A 317 7.46 5.54 15.43
N LYS A 318 8.13 6.00 16.47
CA LYS A 318 9.59 6.06 16.54
C LYS A 318 10.08 5.54 17.88
N PRO A 319 11.23 4.84 17.92
CA PRO A 319 11.83 4.47 19.19
C PRO A 319 12.33 5.72 19.94
N GLY A 320 12.08 5.77 21.24
CA GLY A 320 12.61 6.80 22.13
C GLY A 320 13.76 6.27 22.98
N GLN A 321 14.41 7.16 23.74
CA GLN A 321 15.43 6.75 24.71
C GLN A 321 14.83 5.95 25.88
N SER A 322 13.60 6.28 26.28
CA SER A 322 12.94 5.72 27.47
C SER A 322 11.73 4.85 27.17
N TYR A 323 11.28 4.78 25.91
CA TYR A 323 10.09 4.04 25.48
C TYR A 323 10.36 3.28 24.18
N SER A 324 9.68 2.15 24.02
CA SER A 324 9.75 1.37 22.79
C SER A 324 8.91 2.01 21.68
N GLU A 325 9.20 1.63 20.45
CA GLU A 325 8.39 2.04 19.29
C GLU A 325 6.92 1.59 19.41
N ASP A 326 6.64 0.44 20.05
CA ASP A 326 5.28 0.00 20.34
C ASP A 326 4.54 0.92 21.32
N GLU A 327 5.23 1.41 22.36
CA GLU A 327 4.61 2.33 23.33
C GLU A 327 4.34 3.70 22.69
N ASP A 328 5.25 4.19 21.84
CA ASP A 328 5.03 5.38 21.02
C ASP A 328 3.86 5.19 20.06
N HIS A 329 3.72 4.01 19.46
CA HIS A 329 2.61 3.72 18.58
C HIS A 329 1.26 3.79 19.30
N LEU A 330 1.15 3.20 20.50
CA LEU A 330 -0.05 3.29 21.33
C LEU A 330 -0.32 4.73 21.79
N ALA A 331 0.73 5.51 22.08
CA ALA A 331 0.61 6.93 22.40
C ALA A 331 0.01 7.73 21.23
N LEU A 332 0.52 7.55 20.01
CA LEU A 332 0.00 8.20 18.80
C LEU A 332 -1.48 7.86 18.56
N MET A 333 -1.89 6.60 18.79
CA MET A 333 -3.30 6.22 18.72
C MET A 333 -4.14 6.98 19.76
N MET A 334 -3.64 7.09 21.00
CA MET A 334 -4.36 7.78 22.08
C MET A 334 -4.43 9.31 21.89
N GLU A 335 -3.45 9.91 21.21
CA GLU A 335 -3.47 11.34 20.86
C GLU A 335 -4.62 11.68 19.92
N ILE A 336 -4.97 10.78 18.99
CA ILE A 336 -6.02 11.02 17.99
C ILE A 336 -7.38 10.51 18.46
N LEU A 337 -7.43 9.31 19.05
CA LEU A 337 -8.66 8.56 19.34
C LEU A 337 -9.11 8.66 20.80
N GLY A 338 -8.28 9.26 21.67
CA GLY A 338 -8.53 9.34 23.10
C GLY A 338 -8.00 8.12 23.88
N LYS A 339 -8.30 8.06 25.17
CA LYS A 339 -7.75 7.04 26.07
C LYS A 339 -8.23 5.63 25.68
N ILE A 340 -7.30 4.68 25.57
CA ILE A 340 -7.63 3.27 25.39
C ILE A 340 -8.47 2.79 26.60
N PRO A 341 -9.65 2.17 26.38
CA PRO A 341 -10.45 1.64 27.48
C PRO A 341 -9.63 0.69 28.34
N ARG A 342 -9.70 0.84 29.67
CA ARG A 342 -8.87 0.07 30.62
C ARG A 342 -8.91 -1.44 30.36
N LYS A 343 -10.08 -2.00 30.06
CA LYS A 343 -10.26 -3.43 29.74
C LYS A 343 -9.38 -3.89 28.58
N ILE A 344 -9.24 -3.06 27.54
CA ILE A 344 -8.39 -3.34 26.38
C ILE A 344 -6.92 -3.13 26.76
N ALA A 345 -6.60 -1.99 27.40
CA ALA A 345 -5.23 -1.61 27.75
C ALA A 345 -4.50 -2.64 28.64
N ILE A 346 -5.23 -3.38 29.49
CA ILE A 346 -4.66 -4.39 30.39
C ILE A 346 -4.97 -5.83 29.96
N GLY A 347 -5.64 -6.02 28.82
CA GLY A 347 -6.23 -7.31 28.42
C GLY A 347 -5.32 -8.21 27.57
N GLY A 348 -4.32 -7.66 26.89
CA GLY A 348 -3.40 -8.42 26.05
C GLY A 348 -2.16 -8.96 26.77
N LEU A 349 -1.51 -9.98 26.21
CA LEU A 349 -0.33 -10.64 26.80
C LEU A 349 0.84 -9.67 27.05
N ARG A 350 1.02 -8.68 26.17
CA ARG A 350 2.09 -7.67 26.29
C ARG A 350 1.65 -6.38 26.97
N SER A 351 0.42 -6.30 27.47
CA SER A 351 -0.11 -5.08 28.11
C SER A 351 0.78 -4.55 29.23
N LYS A 352 1.39 -5.45 30.02
CA LYS A 352 2.28 -5.10 31.12
C LYS A 352 3.57 -4.42 30.66
N ASP A 353 3.95 -4.50 29.39
CA ASP A 353 5.13 -3.81 28.87
C ASP A 353 4.87 -2.31 28.73
N TYR A 354 3.62 -1.91 28.49
CA TYR A 354 3.23 -0.57 28.07
C TYR A 354 2.36 0.17 29.09
N PHE A 355 1.44 -0.52 29.76
CA PHE A 355 0.43 0.08 30.64
C PHE A 355 0.62 -0.28 32.11
N ASP A 356 0.25 0.66 32.98
CA ASP A 356 0.09 0.40 34.42
C ASP A 356 -1.28 -0.25 34.74
N ARG A 357 -1.55 -0.48 36.03
CA ARG A 357 -2.81 -1.13 36.49
C ARG A 357 -4.09 -0.31 36.23
N TYR A 358 -3.94 0.98 35.95
CA TYR A 358 -5.02 1.92 35.67
C TYR A 358 -5.29 2.06 34.16
N GLY A 359 -4.41 1.50 33.31
CA GLY A 359 -4.50 1.59 31.86
C GLY A 359 -3.84 2.85 31.31
N ASP A 360 -2.90 3.44 32.04
CA ASP A 360 -2.10 4.59 31.59
C ASP A 360 -0.72 4.13 31.12
N LEU A 361 -0.18 4.78 30.08
CA LEU A 361 1.14 4.46 29.52
C LEU A 361 2.24 4.73 30.56
N LYS A 362 3.21 3.80 30.66
CA LYS A 362 4.23 3.82 31.72
C LYS A 362 5.24 4.95 31.56
N ARG A 363 5.80 5.13 30.36
CA ARG A 363 6.88 6.09 30.07
C ARG A 363 6.37 7.32 29.33
N ILE A 364 5.33 7.22 28.50
CA ILE A 364 4.76 8.37 27.78
C ILE A 364 3.54 8.92 28.54
N ARG A 365 3.78 9.85 29.46
CA ARG A 365 2.73 10.38 30.36
C ARG A 365 2.02 11.65 29.87
N ARG A 366 2.58 12.32 28.86
CA ARG A 366 2.06 13.59 28.33
C ARG A 366 1.71 13.42 26.86
N LEU A 367 0.42 13.19 26.60
CA LEU A 367 -0.13 13.04 25.25
C LEU A 367 -0.64 14.38 24.75
N LYS A 368 -0.37 14.70 23.48
CA LYS A 368 -0.91 15.88 22.80
C LYS A 368 -2.18 15.50 22.05
N HIS A 369 -3.31 15.56 22.74
CA HIS A 369 -4.58 15.19 22.13
C HIS A 369 -4.98 16.15 21.01
N VAL A 370 -5.18 15.60 19.81
CA VAL A 370 -5.67 16.31 18.63
C VAL A 370 -6.71 15.44 17.92
N PRO A 371 -8.02 15.69 18.12
CA PRO A 371 -9.07 14.92 17.47
C PRO A 371 -8.92 14.91 15.94
N LEU A 372 -9.26 13.79 15.30
CA LEU A 372 -9.02 13.57 13.86
C LEU A 372 -9.57 14.70 12.97
N ALA A 373 -10.83 15.11 13.16
CA ALA A 373 -11.41 16.21 12.37
C ALA A 373 -10.62 17.52 12.52
N ARG A 374 -10.12 17.82 13.73
CA ARG A 374 -9.31 19.00 13.99
C ARG A 374 -7.94 18.90 13.31
N LEU A 375 -7.31 17.72 13.36
CA LEU A 375 -6.06 17.44 12.65
C LEU A 375 -6.22 17.67 11.14
N LEU A 376 -7.29 17.16 10.54
CA LEU A 376 -7.60 17.31 9.11
C LEU A 376 -7.78 18.78 8.70
N ILE A 377 -8.44 19.59 9.53
CA ILE A 377 -8.62 21.03 9.29
C ILE A 377 -7.29 21.79 9.47
N ASP A 378 -6.66 21.65 10.62
CA ASP A 378 -5.53 22.51 11.00
C ASP A 378 -4.26 22.19 10.22
N LYS A 379 -3.97 20.90 10.03
CA LYS A 379 -2.75 20.45 9.34
C LYS A 379 -2.96 20.30 7.84
N PHE A 380 -4.01 19.56 7.45
CA PHE A 380 -4.23 19.16 6.06
C PHE A 380 -5.17 20.09 5.29
N LYS A 381 -5.70 21.13 5.94
CA LYS A 381 -6.52 22.19 5.32
C LYS A 381 -7.79 21.68 4.65
N PHE A 382 -8.36 20.61 5.19
CA PHE A 382 -9.68 20.11 4.75
C PHE A 382 -10.75 21.15 5.09
N SER A 383 -11.81 21.19 4.29
CA SER A 383 -13.01 21.93 4.68
C SER A 383 -13.58 21.34 5.98
N VAL A 384 -14.24 22.16 6.79
CA VAL A 384 -14.82 21.70 8.06
C VAL A 384 -15.79 20.54 7.84
N ASN A 385 -16.58 20.58 6.77
CA ASN A 385 -17.54 19.52 6.44
C ASN A 385 -16.84 18.24 5.99
N ASP A 386 -15.85 18.34 5.08
CA ASP A 386 -15.11 17.17 4.62
C ASP A 386 -14.33 16.50 5.76
N ALA A 387 -13.73 17.30 6.64
CA ALA A 387 -13.02 16.80 7.81
C ALA A 387 -13.94 16.07 8.79
N ARG A 388 -15.15 16.60 9.03
CA ARG A 388 -16.16 15.95 9.87
C ARG A 388 -16.65 14.65 9.23
N ASP A 389 -17.15 14.71 8.00
CA ASP A 389 -17.73 13.54 7.33
C ASP A 389 -16.69 12.40 7.18
N PHE A 390 -15.42 12.74 6.92
CA PHE A 390 -14.35 11.75 6.82
C PHE A 390 -13.94 11.19 8.18
N ALA A 391 -13.87 12.04 9.22
CA ALA A 391 -13.62 11.57 10.59
C ALA A 391 -14.75 10.68 11.10
N ASP A 392 -16.01 11.04 10.82
CA ASP A 392 -17.20 10.25 11.16
C ASP A 392 -17.18 8.87 10.51
N PHE A 393 -16.60 8.76 9.31
CA PHE A 393 -16.37 7.47 8.65
C PHE A 393 -15.22 6.67 9.28
N LEU A 394 -14.08 7.29 9.59
CA LEU A 394 -12.89 6.57 10.05
C LEU A 394 -12.91 6.20 11.54
N ILE A 395 -13.44 7.06 12.41
CA ILE A 395 -13.37 6.88 13.88
C ILE A 395 -14.02 5.56 14.32
N PRO A 396 -15.22 5.16 13.85
CA PRO A 396 -15.81 3.87 14.23
C PRO A 396 -14.97 2.66 13.80
N ILE A 397 -14.26 2.78 12.67
CA ILE A 397 -13.35 1.73 12.15
C ILE A 397 -12.09 1.62 13.01
N LEU A 398 -11.70 2.71 13.68
CA LEU A 398 -10.55 2.80 14.56
C LEU A 398 -10.91 2.60 16.04
N ASP A 399 -12.04 1.95 16.36
CA ASP A 399 -12.35 1.63 17.76
C ASP A 399 -11.29 0.69 18.36
N PHE A 400 -10.88 0.95 19.60
CA PHE A 400 -9.90 0.12 20.31
C PHE A 400 -10.44 -1.27 20.64
N ALA A 401 -11.76 -1.44 20.78
CA ALA A 401 -12.40 -2.73 20.94
C ALA A 401 -12.65 -3.35 19.55
N PRO A 402 -11.94 -4.42 19.17
CA PRO A 402 -12.03 -4.99 17.82
C PRO A 402 -13.45 -5.39 17.43
N GLU A 403 -14.24 -5.87 18.39
CA GLU A 403 -15.64 -6.29 18.21
C GLU A 403 -16.63 -5.15 17.96
N LYS A 404 -16.22 -3.89 18.20
CA LYS A 404 -17.05 -2.71 17.93
C LYS A 404 -16.80 -2.09 16.56
N ARG A 405 -15.73 -2.50 15.88
CA ARG A 405 -15.43 -1.98 14.54
C ARG A 405 -16.49 -2.50 13.56
N PRO A 406 -17.02 -1.64 12.67
CA PRO A 406 -17.94 -2.08 11.64
C PRO A 406 -17.26 -3.05 10.66
N THR A 407 -18.04 -3.96 10.10
CA THR A 407 -17.58 -4.85 9.02
C THR A 407 -17.39 -4.08 7.72
N ALA A 408 -16.69 -4.69 6.76
CA ALA A 408 -16.53 -4.09 5.43
C ALA A 408 -17.88 -3.86 4.72
N GLU A 409 -18.83 -4.79 4.85
CA GLU A 409 -20.21 -4.65 4.36
C GLU A 409 -20.92 -3.42 4.97
N GLN A 410 -20.83 -3.24 6.29
CA GLN A 410 -21.42 -2.08 6.97
C GLN A 410 -20.77 -0.77 6.51
N CYS A 411 -19.45 -0.75 6.34
CA CYS A 411 -18.73 0.40 5.80
C CYS A 411 -19.16 0.76 4.38
N LEU A 412 -19.46 -0.22 3.50
CA LEU A 412 -19.94 0.03 2.14
C LEU A 412 -21.29 0.78 2.10
N GLN A 413 -22.09 0.67 3.16
CA GLN A 413 -23.36 1.39 3.29
C GLN A 413 -23.20 2.81 3.86
N HIS A 414 -22.00 3.18 4.33
CA HIS A 414 -21.79 4.44 5.02
C HIS A 414 -22.05 5.67 4.12
N PRO A 415 -22.75 6.71 4.59
CA PRO A 415 -23.09 7.90 3.79
C PRO A 415 -21.89 8.59 3.17
N TRP A 416 -20.75 8.64 3.87
CA TRP A 416 -19.52 9.24 3.33
C TRP A 416 -19.12 8.60 2.00
N LEU A 417 -19.11 7.27 1.88
CA LEU A 417 -18.81 6.61 0.60
C LEU A 417 -19.87 6.96 -0.45
N ASN A 418 -21.15 6.89 -0.08
CA ASN A 418 -22.27 7.05 -1.01
C ASN A 418 -22.63 8.50 -1.36
N LYS A 419 -21.87 9.47 -0.84
CA LYS A 419 -22.00 10.88 -1.20
C LYS A 419 -21.81 11.05 -2.71
N LEU A 420 -22.89 11.45 -3.40
CA LEU A 420 -22.88 11.77 -4.82
C LEU A 420 -21.77 12.79 -5.09
N SER A 421 -21.01 12.61 -6.18
CA SER A 421 -20.07 13.65 -6.61
C SER A 421 -20.84 14.91 -6.97
N GLU A 422 -20.26 16.09 -6.74
CA GLU A 422 -20.86 17.38 -7.14
C GLU A 422 -21.25 17.39 -8.63
N SER A 423 -20.49 16.71 -9.48
CA SER A 423 -20.80 16.52 -10.90
C SER A 423 -22.07 15.67 -11.15
N SER A 424 -22.36 14.72 -10.26
CA SER A 424 -23.57 13.88 -10.34
C SER A 424 -24.76 14.62 -9.76
N VAL A 425 -24.56 15.43 -8.71
CA VAL A 425 -25.60 16.33 -8.18
C VAL A 425 -25.97 17.39 -9.22
N GLN A 426 -25.00 18.03 -9.88
CA GLN A 426 -25.25 18.98 -10.96
C GLN A 426 -25.95 18.34 -12.18
N LYS A 427 -25.62 17.08 -12.52
CA LYS A 427 -26.33 16.33 -13.56
C LYS A 427 -27.76 16.02 -13.15
N LEU A 428 -27.98 15.55 -11.92
CA LEU A 428 -29.31 15.30 -11.37
C LEU A 428 -30.14 16.57 -11.29
N ASP A 429 -29.58 17.69 -10.85
CA ASP A 429 -30.26 18.98 -10.80
C ASP A 429 -30.58 19.49 -12.22
N SER A 430 -29.68 19.30 -13.19
CA SER A 430 -29.93 19.61 -14.60
C SER A 430 -31.03 18.73 -15.20
N GLU A 431 -31.06 17.44 -14.88
CA GLU A 431 -32.07 16.49 -15.34
C GLU A 431 -33.43 16.73 -14.67
N MET A 432 -33.48 17.02 -13.36
CA MET A 432 -34.70 17.40 -12.66
C MET A 432 -35.25 18.75 -13.14
N SER A 433 -34.38 19.71 -13.44
CA SER A 433 -34.79 21.01 -14.00
C SER A 433 -35.40 20.86 -15.41
N LYS A 434 -34.98 19.84 -16.18
CA LYS A 434 -35.58 19.52 -17.49
C LYS A 434 -36.93 18.83 -17.37
N LEU A 435 -37.23 18.18 -16.24
CA LEU A 435 -38.50 17.52 -15.97
C LEU A 435 -39.58 18.49 -15.46
N GLN A 436 -39.20 19.68 -14.99
CA GLN A 436 -40.13 20.72 -14.50
C GLN A 436 -40.58 21.74 -15.55
N ILE A 437 -40.20 21.56 -16.82
CA ILE A 437 -40.75 22.35 -17.94
C ILE A 437 -41.70 21.47 -18.73
N LYS A 438 -42.97 21.43 -18.30
CA LYS A 438 -44.14 21.18 -19.16
C LYS A 438 -45.41 21.65 -18.49
#